data_AF-A0A0S3QSI6-F1
#
_entry.id   AF-A0A0S3QSI6-F1
#
_cell.length_a   1.000
_cell.length_b   1.000
_cell.length_c   1.000
_cell.angle_alpha   90.00
_cell.angle_beta   90.00
_cell.angle_gamma   90.00
#
_symmetry.space_group_name_H-M   'P 1'
#
loop_
_entity.id
_entity.type
_entity.pdbx_description
1 polymer ?
#
loop_
_entity_poly.entity_id
_entity_poly.type
_entity_poly.pdbx_seq_one_letter_code
_entity_poly.pdbx_strand_id
1 'polypeptide(L)'
;MRRHERPVLKLKPELQHQISLRRIKSLIAQYVKEGYDAIWWVVDMDTYKGKLDAFRAICDQILRRFRNVYILINSPCFETWLLLHYQDPPRYTDRCEMIIRLLKQHPEMANYDKSEKFYCYTDPDIYLRLKPFQKEAIARAKALDRLPEGYTIKAQIYKVIESVLKD
;
A
#
# COMPACT_ATOMS: atom_id res chain seq x y z
N MET A 1 -15.53 -30.47 -11.60
CA MET A 1 -14.45 -29.98 -10.71
C MET A 1 -13.71 -28.87 -11.47
N ARG A 2 -14.00 -27.59 -11.21
CA ARG A 2 -13.30 -26.48 -11.90
C ARG A 2 -11.94 -26.33 -11.22
N ARG A 3 -10.84 -26.56 -11.96
CA ARG A 3 -9.51 -26.09 -11.53
C ARG A 3 -9.66 -24.60 -11.26
N HIS A 4 -9.47 -24.16 -10.02
CA HIS A 4 -9.37 -22.75 -9.71
C HIS A 4 -8.13 -22.22 -10.43
N GLU A 5 -8.31 -21.62 -11.61
CA GLU A 5 -7.26 -20.88 -12.29
C GLU A 5 -6.74 -19.81 -11.31
N ARG A 6 -5.42 -19.74 -11.14
CA ARG A 6 -4.82 -18.69 -10.31
C ARG A 6 -5.19 -17.34 -10.94
N PRO A 7 -5.66 -16.36 -10.14
CA PRO A 7 -5.99 -15.04 -10.69
C PRO A 7 -4.76 -14.43 -11.36
N VAL A 8 -4.94 -13.94 -12.59
CA VAL A 8 -3.87 -13.26 -13.33
C VAL A 8 -3.71 -11.85 -12.77
N LEU A 9 -2.69 -11.65 -11.93
CA LEU A 9 -2.36 -10.31 -11.42
C LEU A 9 -1.65 -9.50 -12.50
N LYS A 10 -2.17 -8.31 -12.79
CA LYS A 10 -1.52 -7.32 -13.67
C LYS A 10 -1.23 -6.04 -12.88
N LEU A 11 0.05 -5.66 -12.79
CA LEU A 11 0.46 -4.37 -12.22
C LEU A 11 0.31 -3.28 -13.28
N LYS A 12 -0.52 -2.28 -13.00
CA LYS A 12 -0.80 -1.16 -13.90
C LYS A 12 -0.94 0.15 -13.10
N PRO A 13 -0.47 1.31 -13.64
CA PRO A 13 0.39 1.44 -14.82
C PRO A 13 1.70 0.66 -14.65
N GLU A 14 2.40 0.41 -15.76
CA GLU A 14 3.77 -0.08 -15.67
C GLU A 14 4.61 1.00 -14.96
N LEU A 15 5.48 0.54 -14.04
CA LEU A 15 6.22 1.37 -13.10
C LEU A 15 6.85 2.56 -13.83
N GLN A 16 6.49 3.76 -13.38
CA GLN A 16 7.12 5.07 -13.53
C GLN A 16 6.00 6.14 -13.63
N HIS A 17 6.18 7.24 -12.89
CA HIS A 17 5.41 8.49 -12.88
C HIS A 17 4.28 8.64 -11.85
N GLN A 18 4.33 9.78 -11.17
CA GLN A 18 3.23 10.33 -10.38
C GLN A 18 2.06 10.64 -11.31
N ILE A 19 0.93 9.94 -11.12
CA ILE A 19 -0.27 10.14 -11.92
C ILE A 19 -1.20 11.13 -11.22
N SER A 20 -1.76 12.09 -11.97
CA SER A 20 -2.79 12.99 -11.44
C SER A 20 -4.07 12.25 -11.06
N LEU A 21 -4.81 12.73 -10.05
CA LEU A 21 -6.10 12.15 -9.65
C LEU A 21 -7.10 12.02 -10.81
N ARG A 22 -7.11 13.00 -11.73
CA ARG A 22 -7.94 12.95 -12.93
C ARG A 22 -7.58 11.75 -13.81
N ARG A 23 -6.28 11.51 -14.01
CA ARG A 23 -5.80 10.38 -14.82
C ARG A 23 -6.01 9.05 -14.11
N ILE A 24 -5.87 8.98 -12.79
CA ILE A 24 -6.22 7.78 -11.99
C ILE A 24 -7.69 7.41 -12.21
N LYS A 25 -8.60 8.37 -12.08
CA LYS A 25 -10.03 8.15 -12.32
C LYS A 25 -10.29 7.62 -13.75
N SER A 26 -9.62 8.17 -14.76
CA SER A 26 -9.73 7.69 -16.14
C SER A 26 -9.20 6.26 -16.32
N LEU A 27 -8.05 5.92 -15.71
CA LEU A 27 -7.48 4.58 -15.78
C LEU A 27 -8.38 3.53 -15.10
N ILE A 28 -8.93 3.86 -13.92
CA ILE A 28 -9.87 2.97 -13.24
C ILE A 28 -11.10 2.72 -14.12
N ALA A 29 -11.69 3.76 -14.71
CA ALA A 29 -12.83 3.60 -15.62
C ALA A 29 -12.48 2.74 -16.85
N GLN A 30 -11.27 2.88 -17.38
CA GLN A 30 -10.75 2.06 -18.46
C GLN A 30 -10.62 0.59 -18.03
N TYR A 31 -9.96 0.30 -16.90
CA TYR A 31 -9.77 -1.08 -16.43
C TYR A 31 -11.10 -1.76 -16.06
N VAL A 32 -12.08 -1.01 -15.55
CA VAL A 32 -13.45 -1.55 -15.38
C VAL A 32 -14.04 -1.95 -16.73
N LYS A 33 -13.90 -1.11 -17.76
CA LYS A 33 -14.38 -1.41 -19.12
C LYS A 33 -13.66 -2.59 -19.77
N GLU A 34 -12.38 -2.76 -19.48
CA GLU A 34 -11.57 -3.91 -19.93
C GLU A 34 -11.93 -5.22 -19.23
N GLY A 35 -12.81 -5.19 -18.21
CA GLY A 35 -13.36 -6.39 -17.59
C GLY A 35 -12.51 -6.97 -16.45
N TYR A 36 -11.70 -6.17 -15.77
CA TYR A 36 -10.96 -6.62 -14.58
C TYR A 36 -11.92 -6.98 -13.44
N ASP A 37 -11.77 -8.18 -12.86
CA ASP A 37 -12.60 -8.66 -11.75
C ASP A 37 -12.48 -7.78 -10.49
N ALA A 38 -11.27 -7.29 -10.23
CA ALA A 38 -10.97 -6.41 -9.11
C ALA A 38 -9.84 -5.45 -9.47
N ILE A 39 -9.96 -4.21 -9.01
CA ILE A 39 -8.98 -3.15 -9.22
C ILE A 39 -8.60 -2.60 -7.84
N TRP A 40 -7.35 -2.79 -7.44
CA TRP A 40 -6.81 -2.23 -6.21
C TRP A 40 -5.98 -0.99 -6.51
N TRP A 41 -6.44 0.16 -6.04
CA TRP A 41 -5.65 1.38 -6.03
C TRP A 41 -4.94 1.52 -4.69
N VAL A 42 -3.65 1.17 -4.66
CA VAL A 42 -2.78 1.36 -3.50
C VAL A 42 -2.30 2.80 -3.48
N VAL A 43 -2.59 3.50 -2.39
CA VAL A 43 -2.34 4.93 -2.21
C VAL A 43 -1.26 5.11 -1.16
N ASP A 44 -0.17 5.77 -1.56
CA ASP A 44 0.76 6.37 -0.61
C ASP A 44 0.25 7.77 -0.22
N MET A 45 -0.07 7.99 1.05
CA MET A 45 -0.66 9.25 1.52
C MET A 45 0.30 10.42 1.46
N ASP A 46 1.61 10.18 1.46
CA ASP A 46 2.61 11.25 1.35
C ASP A 46 2.48 12.05 0.05
N THR A 47 1.96 11.42 -1.01
CA THR A 47 1.71 11.98 -2.33
C THR A 47 0.55 12.99 -2.35
N TYR A 48 -0.35 12.93 -1.36
CA TYR A 48 -1.58 13.74 -1.30
C TYR A 48 -1.60 14.75 -0.14
N LYS A 49 -0.46 14.99 0.52
CA LYS A 49 -0.33 16.06 1.51
C LYS A 49 -0.75 17.40 0.89
N GLY A 50 -1.64 18.13 1.57
CA GLY A 50 -2.20 19.40 1.09
C GLY A 50 -3.25 19.29 -0.02
N LYS A 51 -3.65 18.08 -0.44
CA LYS A 51 -4.69 17.84 -1.47
C LYS A 51 -5.77 16.86 -0.99
N LEU A 52 -5.97 16.76 0.32
CA LEU A 52 -6.84 15.75 0.93
C LEU A 52 -8.30 15.86 0.47
N ASP A 53 -8.83 17.07 0.31
CA ASP A 53 -10.23 17.25 -0.11
C ASP A 53 -10.45 16.80 -1.55
N ALA A 54 -9.52 17.13 -2.45
CA ALA A 54 -9.56 16.66 -3.83
C ALA A 54 -9.41 15.13 -3.91
N PHE A 55 -8.54 14.56 -3.08
CA PHE A 55 -8.36 13.11 -2.98
C PHE A 55 -9.65 12.43 -2.49
N ARG A 56 -10.26 12.92 -1.40
CA ARG A 56 -11.53 12.41 -0.85
C ARG A 56 -12.66 12.48 -1.88
N ALA A 57 -12.83 13.63 -2.54
CA ALA A 57 -13.85 13.81 -3.56
C ALA A 57 -13.71 12.81 -4.72
N ILE A 58 -12.47 12.51 -5.14
CA ILE A 58 -12.21 11.52 -6.19
C ILE A 58 -12.47 10.10 -5.70
N CYS A 59 -12.08 9.76 -4.47
CA CYS A 59 -12.40 8.46 -3.85
C CYS A 59 -13.92 8.23 -3.80
N ASP A 60 -14.68 9.21 -3.33
CA ASP A 60 -16.15 9.12 -3.26
C ASP A 60 -16.78 8.90 -4.63
N GLN A 61 -16.31 9.64 -5.64
CA GLN A 61 -16.79 9.48 -7.02
C GLN A 61 -16.49 8.09 -7.59
N ILE A 62 -15.31 7.54 -7.31
CA ILE A 62 -14.91 6.20 -7.75
C ILE A 62 -15.76 5.14 -7.06
N LEU A 63 -15.85 5.17 -5.74
CA LEU A 63 -16.54 4.16 -4.93
C LEU A 63 -18.06 4.17 -5.15
N ARG A 64 -18.67 5.33 -5.45
CA ARG A 64 -20.08 5.40 -5.85
C ARG A 64 -20.35 4.79 -7.22
N ARG A 65 -19.37 4.79 -8.12
CA ARG A 65 -19.53 4.38 -9.53
C ARG A 65 -19.11 2.94 -9.78
N PHE A 66 -18.09 2.44 -9.08
CA PHE A 66 -17.46 1.17 -9.40
C PHE A 66 -17.39 0.28 -8.17
N ARG A 67 -18.10 -0.86 -8.21
CA ARG A 67 -18.20 -1.82 -7.08
C ARG A 67 -17.00 -2.74 -6.96
N ASN A 68 -16.25 -2.95 -8.04
CA ASN A 68 -15.06 -3.81 -8.10
C ASN A 68 -13.75 -3.02 -7.88
N VAL A 69 -13.83 -1.81 -7.36
CA VAL A 69 -12.66 -0.96 -7.09
C VAL A 69 -12.45 -0.83 -5.59
N TYR A 70 -11.21 -1.09 -5.16
CA TYR A 70 -10.79 -1.06 -3.77
C TYR A 70 -9.68 -0.02 -3.62
N ILE A 71 -9.87 0.97 -2.76
CA ILE A 71 -8.87 1.99 -2.45
C ILE A 71 -8.18 1.59 -1.15
N LEU A 72 -6.87 1.41 -1.20
CA LEU A 72 -6.07 0.91 -0.08
C LEU A 72 -5.07 1.99 0.35
N ILE A 73 -5.19 2.44 1.60
CA ILE A 73 -4.42 3.55 2.13
C ILE A 73 -3.18 3.06 2.90
N ASN A 74 -2.01 3.57 2.55
CA ASN A 74 -0.79 3.52 3.36
C ASN A 74 -0.50 4.94 3.88
N SER A 75 -0.53 5.11 5.18
CA SER A 75 -0.48 6.39 5.86
C SER A 75 0.36 6.28 7.14
N PRO A 76 1.28 7.22 7.41
CA PRO A 76 1.52 8.43 6.64
C PRO A 76 2.28 8.21 5.32
N CYS A 77 2.93 7.05 5.18
CA CYS A 77 3.62 6.67 3.94
C CYS A 77 3.68 5.15 3.75
N PHE A 78 4.15 4.69 2.59
CA PHE A 78 4.47 3.29 2.35
C PHE A 78 5.46 2.70 3.37
N GLU A 79 6.41 3.47 3.89
CA GLU A 79 7.37 2.96 4.89
C GLU A 79 6.72 2.47 6.18
N THR A 80 5.45 2.85 6.43
CA THR A 80 4.66 2.28 7.52
C THR A 80 4.55 0.76 7.37
N TRP A 81 4.30 0.27 6.15
CA TRP A 81 4.25 -1.15 5.86
C TRP A 81 5.59 -1.84 6.13
N LEU A 82 6.71 -1.20 5.77
CA LEU A 82 8.05 -1.74 6.03
C LEU A 82 8.32 -1.84 7.54
N LEU A 83 7.98 -0.79 8.30
CA LEU A 83 8.15 -0.76 9.76
C LEU A 83 7.39 -1.89 10.46
N LEU A 84 6.18 -2.19 10.00
CA LEU A 84 5.32 -3.22 10.57
C LEU A 84 5.89 -4.63 10.53
N HIS A 85 6.93 -4.91 9.73
CA HIS A 85 7.63 -6.18 9.80
C HIS A 85 8.41 -6.33 11.10
N TYR A 86 8.95 -5.23 11.61
CA TYR A 86 9.81 -5.25 12.79
C TYR A 86 9.06 -4.85 14.07
N GLN A 87 8.20 -3.84 14.03
CA GLN A 87 7.53 -3.31 15.22
C GLN A 87 6.22 -2.57 14.93
N ASP A 88 5.44 -2.32 15.97
CA ASP A 88 4.27 -1.44 15.90
C ASP A 88 4.71 0.04 15.80
N PRO A 89 4.00 0.86 15.01
CA PRO A 89 4.29 2.28 14.93
C PRO A 89 3.78 3.02 16.18
N PRO A 90 4.34 4.21 16.49
CA PRO A 90 3.78 5.08 17.52
C PRO A 90 2.31 5.42 17.22
N ARG A 91 1.48 5.40 18.27
CA ARG A 91 0.02 5.58 18.15
C ARG A 91 -0.40 6.86 17.42
N TYR A 92 0.33 7.97 17.55
CA TYR A 92 -0.07 9.29 17.03
C TYR A 92 0.87 9.86 15.98
N THR A 93 1.51 9.02 15.16
CA THR A 93 2.41 9.51 14.10
C THR A 93 1.69 9.69 12.76
N ASP A 94 1.81 10.90 12.20
CA ASP A 94 1.36 11.27 10.86
C ASP A 94 2.52 11.73 9.96
N ARG A 95 3.77 11.55 10.43
CA ARG A 95 4.98 11.99 9.74
C ARG A 95 5.77 10.82 9.17
N CYS A 96 5.98 10.83 7.86
CA CYS A 96 6.78 9.85 7.13
C CYS A 96 8.23 9.80 7.66
N GLU A 97 8.77 10.97 8.02
CA GLU A 97 10.14 11.12 8.51
C GLU A 97 10.35 10.39 9.85
N MET A 98 9.32 10.39 10.71
CA MET A 98 9.35 9.64 11.97
C MET A 98 9.35 8.14 11.71
N ILE A 99 8.50 7.67 10.79
CA ILE A 99 8.45 6.26 10.39
C ILE A 99 9.80 5.80 9.83
N ILE A 100 10.41 6.59 8.94
CA ILE A 100 11.73 6.27 8.37
C ILE A 100 12.82 6.25 9.44
N ARG A 101 12.79 7.18 10.41
CA ARG A 101 13.75 7.18 11.52
C ARG A 101 13.66 5.91 12.36
N LEU A 102 12.44 5.48 12.69
CA LEU A 102 12.21 4.22 13.43
C LEU A 102 12.62 3.01 12.61
N LEU A 103 12.30 2.99 11.31
CA LEU A 103 12.69 1.92 10.40
C LEU A 103 14.21 1.73 10.40
N LYS A 104 14.97 2.84 10.35
CA LYS A 104 16.44 2.84 10.36
C LYS A 104 17.08 2.43 11.69
N GLN A 105 16.30 2.27 12.77
CA GLN A 105 16.82 1.73 14.04
C GLN A 105 17.02 0.21 13.98
N HIS A 106 16.41 -0.47 13.00
CA HIS A 106 16.60 -1.90 12.80
C HIS A 106 17.87 -2.15 11.96
N PRO A 107 18.80 -3.04 12.38
CA PRO A 107 20.08 -3.25 11.71
C PRO A 107 19.96 -3.53 10.21
N GLU A 108 18.98 -4.35 9.81
CA GLU A 108 18.76 -4.70 8.40
C GLU A 108 18.22 -3.54 7.55
N MET A 109 17.77 -2.46 8.19
CA MET A 109 17.19 -1.27 7.54
C MET A 109 17.99 0.00 7.84
N ALA A 110 19.16 -0.09 8.49
CA ALA A 110 19.96 1.06 8.89
C ALA A 110 20.29 2.00 7.73
N ASN A 111 20.61 1.42 6.57
CA ASN A 111 20.94 2.14 5.34
C ASN A 111 19.74 2.32 4.40
N TYR A 112 18.51 2.22 4.91
CA TYR A 112 17.30 2.38 4.11
C TYR A 112 17.31 3.68 3.30
N ASP A 113 17.00 3.56 2.02
CA ASP A 113 16.69 4.69 1.14
C ASP A 113 15.56 4.31 0.18
N LYS A 114 14.96 5.31 -0.47
CA LYS A 114 13.82 5.12 -1.38
C LYS A 114 14.24 4.71 -2.81
N SER A 115 15.51 4.39 -3.04
CA SER A 115 16.01 4.06 -4.38
C SER A 115 15.61 2.66 -4.80
N GLU A 116 15.42 2.47 -6.10
CA GLU A 116 15.24 1.15 -6.71
C GLU A 116 16.40 0.20 -6.35
N LYS A 117 17.62 0.73 -6.19
CA LYS A 117 18.78 -0.02 -5.71
C LYS A 117 18.52 -0.69 -4.37
N PHE A 118 18.01 0.05 -3.39
CA PHE A 118 17.73 -0.53 -2.08
C PHE A 118 16.66 -1.62 -2.16
N TYR A 119 15.59 -1.38 -2.92
CA TYR A 119 14.48 -2.32 -3.04
C TYR A 119 14.83 -3.59 -3.82
N CYS A 120 15.48 -3.47 -4.97
CA CYS A 120 15.59 -4.54 -5.97
C CYS A 120 17.00 -5.12 -6.13
N TYR A 121 18.04 -4.37 -5.77
CA TYR A 121 19.42 -4.71 -6.11
C TYR A 121 20.33 -4.86 -4.87
N THR A 122 19.74 -5.13 -3.70
CA THR A 122 20.47 -5.57 -2.50
C THR A 122 20.39 -7.08 -2.35
N ASP A 123 21.32 -7.68 -1.58
CA ASP A 123 21.31 -9.11 -1.25
C ASP A 123 21.32 -9.29 0.28
N PRO A 124 20.23 -9.84 0.88
CA PRO A 124 18.96 -10.14 0.25
C PRO A 124 18.21 -8.87 -0.17
N ASP A 125 17.40 -8.97 -1.23
CA ASP A 125 16.51 -7.88 -1.64
C ASP A 125 15.45 -7.57 -0.55
N ILE A 126 14.72 -6.48 -0.71
CA ILE A 126 13.75 -6.06 0.31
C ILE A 126 12.63 -7.09 0.54
N TYR A 127 12.20 -7.80 -0.51
CA TYR A 127 11.15 -8.79 -0.39
C TYR A 127 11.64 -9.97 0.42
N LEU A 128 12.81 -10.51 0.10
CA LEU A 128 13.43 -11.62 0.80
C LEU A 128 13.77 -11.27 2.25
N ARG A 129 14.23 -10.03 2.51
CA ARG A 129 14.49 -9.53 3.86
C ARG A 129 13.24 -9.48 4.73
N LEU A 130 12.12 -9.01 4.17
CA LEU A 130 10.87 -8.82 4.92
C LEU A 130 10.01 -10.09 5.02
N LYS A 131 10.14 -11.02 4.06
CA LYS A 131 9.32 -12.23 3.97
C LYS A 131 9.21 -13.04 5.27
N PRO A 132 10.28 -13.24 6.07
CA PRO A 132 10.17 -13.99 7.32
C PRO A 132 9.20 -13.38 8.34
N PHE A 133 9.01 -12.06 8.31
CA PHE A 133 8.18 -11.29 9.25
C PHE A 133 6.84 -10.85 8.65
N GLN A 134 6.51 -11.39 7.47
CA GLN A 134 5.33 -10.99 6.69
C GLN A 134 4.01 -11.26 7.45
N LYS A 135 3.95 -12.35 8.23
CA LYS A 135 2.75 -12.71 9.01
C LYS A 135 2.50 -11.71 10.13
N GLU A 136 3.54 -11.31 10.83
CA GLU A 136 3.52 -10.29 11.88
C GLU A 136 3.12 -8.94 11.30
N ALA A 137 3.68 -8.55 10.15
CA ALA A 137 3.32 -7.31 9.48
C ALA A 137 1.83 -7.25 9.12
N ILE A 138 1.27 -8.35 8.58
CA ILE A 138 -0.17 -8.46 8.29
C ILE A 138 -0.99 -8.33 9.58
N ALA A 139 -0.60 -9.02 10.66
CA ALA A 139 -1.31 -8.98 11.93
C ALA A 139 -1.34 -7.56 12.53
N ARG A 140 -0.19 -6.87 12.54
CA ARG A 140 -0.10 -5.48 13.02
C ARG A 140 -0.88 -4.52 12.11
N ALA A 141 -0.81 -4.67 10.79
CA ALA A 141 -1.58 -3.84 9.85
C ALA A 141 -3.10 -3.99 10.05
N LYS A 142 -3.59 -5.22 10.31
CA LYS A 142 -4.99 -5.46 10.69
C LYS A 142 -5.37 -4.79 12.00
N ALA A 143 -4.47 -4.76 12.98
CA ALA A 143 -4.70 -4.06 14.25
C ALA A 143 -4.87 -2.55 14.03
N LEU A 144 -4.05 -1.94 13.15
CA LEU A 144 -4.20 -0.53 12.78
C LEU A 144 -5.56 -0.21 12.15
N ASP A 145 -6.08 -1.09 11.29
CA ASP A 145 -7.40 -0.92 10.66
C ASP A 145 -8.57 -0.96 11.67
N ARG A 146 -8.35 -1.46 12.88
CA ARG A 146 -9.34 -1.52 13.97
C ARG A 146 -9.24 -0.34 14.93
N LEU A 147 -8.29 0.57 14.72
CA LEU A 147 -8.15 1.75 15.57
C LEU A 147 -9.39 2.66 15.43
N PRO A 148 -9.80 3.36 16.50
CA PRO A 148 -10.90 4.30 16.46
C PRO A 148 -10.70 5.44 15.44
N GLU A 149 -11.79 6.16 15.18
CA GLU A 149 -11.73 7.40 14.41
C GLU A 149 -10.79 8.43 15.07
N GLY A 150 -10.04 9.17 14.25
CA GLY A 150 -8.97 10.08 14.70
C GLY A 150 -7.56 9.53 14.52
N TYR A 151 -7.40 8.21 14.36
CA TYR A 151 -6.12 7.61 13.98
C TYR A 151 -5.98 7.58 12.46
N THR A 152 -4.92 8.21 11.95
CA THR A 152 -4.66 8.32 10.50
C THR A 152 -3.71 7.25 10.00
N ILE A 153 -3.03 6.53 10.88
CA ILE A 153 -2.03 5.53 10.52
C ILE A 153 -2.67 4.25 9.97
N LYS A 154 -2.25 3.84 8.78
CA LYS A 154 -2.82 2.69 8.06
C LYS A 154 -1.76 2.06 7.15
N ALA A 155 -1.83 0.76 6.92
CA ALA A 155 -0.96 0.07 5.98
C ALA A 155 -1.74 -0.98 5.19
N GLN A 156 -2.77 -0.56 4.45
CA GLN A 156 -3.79 -1.46 3.89
C GLN A 156 -3.32 -2.32 2.71
N ILE A 157 -2.06 -2.18 2.28
CA ILE A 157 -1.47 -3.03 1.24
C ILE A 157 -1.54 -4.53 1.57
N TYR A 158 -1.59 -4.90 2.86
CA TYR A 158 -1.77 -6.29 3.29
C TYR A 158 -3.02 -6.95 2.66
N LYS A 159 -4.07 -6.17 2.33
CA LYS A 159 -5.29 -6.70 1.71
C LYS A 159 -5.04 -7.23 0.30
N VAL A 160 -4.09 -6.66 -0.45
CA VAL A 160 -3.67 -7.22 -1.75
C VAL A 160 -2.95 -8.54 -1.53
N ILE A 161 -2.04 -8.57 -0.55
CA ILE A 161 -1.26 -9.75 -0.20
C ILE A 161 -2.20 -10.91 0.16
N GLU A 162 -3.17 -10.70 1.06
CA GLU A 162 -4.12 -11.75 1.43
C GLU A 162 -5.08 -12.15 0.30
N SER A 163 -5.37 -11.25 -0.63
CA SER A 163 -6.28 -11.52 -1.75
C SER A 163 -5.61 -12.30 -2.89
N VAL A 164 -4.32 -12.08 -3.11
CA VAL A 164 -3.57 -12.60 -4.27
C VAL A 164 -2.59 -13.70 -3.88
N LEU A 165 -1.89 -13.53 -2.76
CA LEU A 165 -0.91 -14.46 -2.23
C LEU A 165 -1.61 -15.35 -1.18
N LYS A 166 -2.52 -16.20 -1.64
CA LYS A 166 -3.00 -17.33 -0.83
C LYS A 166 -1.88 -18.35 -0.79
N ASP A 167 -1.18 -18.43 0.34
CA ASP A 167 -0.32 -19.57 0.68
C ASP A 167 -1.13 -20.88 0.70
#